data_AF-A0A850B6Q3-F1
#
_entry.id   AF-A0A850B6Q3-F1
#
_cell.length_a   1.000
_cell.length_b   1.000
_cell.length_c   1.000
_cell.angle_alpha   90.00
_cell.angle_beta   90.00
_cell.angle_gamma   90.00
#
_symmetry.space_group_name_H-M   'P 1'
#
loop_
_entity.id
_entity.type
_entity.pdbx_description
1 polymer ?
#
loop_
_entity_poly.entity_id
_entity_poly.type
_entity_poly.pdbx_seq_one_letter_code
_entity_poly.pdbx_strand_id
1 'polypeptide(L)' 'MDEAIQQIAEAAARNWTMTLMCTVAMVYVVFSAVASIVKSSNREKTRREIAAYIAEGALTPEHGERLMKAGKSTHDA' A
#
# COMPACT_ATOMS: atom_id res chain seq x y z
N MET A 1 -34.84 -15.08 -5.18
CA MET A 1 -33.64 -14.33 -4.72
C MET A 1 -33.55 -14.35 -3.21
N ASP A 2 -34.67 -14.21 -2.49
CA ASP A 2 -34.70 -14.25 -1.03
C ASP A 2 -34.24 -15.59 -0.43
N GLU A 3 -34.61 -16.74 -1.03
CA GLU A 3 -34.16 -18.06 -0.57
C GLU A 3 -32.66 -18.29 -0.74
N ALA A 4 -32.06 -17.77 -1.82
CA ALA A 4 -30.62 -17.88 -2.07
C ALA A 4 -29.82 -17.00 -1.08
N ILE A 5 -30.33 -15.80 -0.79
CA ILE A 5 -29.76 -14.90 0.22
C ILE A 5 -29.89 -15.51 1.62
N GLN A 6 -31.03 -16.14 1.93
CA GLN A 6 -31.25 -16.82 3.21
C GLN A 6 -30.36 -18.05 3.37
N GLN A 7 -30.15 -18.86 2.33
CA GLN A 7 -29.21 -19.99 2.39
C GLN A 7 -27.76 -19.52 2.61
N ILE A 8 -27.33 -18.45 1.94
CA ILE A 8 -26.00 -17.86 2.16
C ILE A 8 -25.89 -17.31 3.59
N ALA A 9 -26.93 -16.67 4.10
CA ALA A 9 -26.98 -16.13 5.45
C ALA A 9 -26.94 -17.22 6.53
N GLU A 10 -27.68 -18.31 6.36
CA GLU A 10 -27.67 -19.45 7.30
C GLU A 10 -26.36 -20.25 7.25
N ALA A 11 -25.75 -20.40 6.07
CA ALA A 11 -24.42 -21.00 5.93
C ALA A 11 -23.32 -20.14 6.57
N ALA A 12 -23.40 -18.81 6.40
CA ALA A 12 -22.51 -17.85 7.06
C ALA A 12 -22.67 -17.86 8.59
N ALA A 13 -23.90 -17.99 9.10
CA ALA A 13 -24.16 -18.05 10.54
C ALA A 13 -23.63 -19.34 11.20
N ARG A 14 -23.64 -20.47 10.50
CA ARG A 14 -23.13 -21.76 11.00
C ARG A 14 -21.60 -21.78 11.13
N ASN A 15 -20.90 -21.08 10.24
CA ASN A 15 -19.43 -20.96 10.20
C ASN A 15 -18.97 -19.50 10.37
N TRP A 16 -19.54 -18.81 11.35
CA TRP A 16 -19.36 -17.36 11.55
C TRP A 16 -17.88 -16.90 11.60
N THR A 17 -16.99 -17.75 12.13
CA THR A 17 -15.55 -17.51 12.19
C THR A 17 -14.89 -17.48 10.81
N MET A 18 -15.30 -18.36 9.89
CA MET A 18 -14.75 -18.42 8.53
C MET A 18 -15.23 -17.21 7.71
N THR A 19 -16.51 -16.84 7.83
CA THR A 19 -17.03 -15.65 7.16
C THR A 19 -16.29 -14.39 7.61
N LEU A 20 -16.09 -14.20 8.92
CA LEU A 20 -15.31 -13.07 9.44
C LEU A 20 -13.87 -13.08 8.94
N MET A 21 -13.20 -14.23 8.96
CA MET A 21 -11.83 -14.35 8.47
C MET A 21 -11.73 -13.97 6.99
N CYS A 22 -12.65 -14.45 6.14
CA CYS A 22 -12.67 -14.11 4.73
C CYS A 22 -12.90 -12.61 4.49
N THR A 23 -13.81 -11.99 5.25
CA THR A 23 -14.05 -10.55 5.14
C THR A 23 -12.82 -9.74 5.52
N VAL A 24 -12.17 -10.07 6.64
CA VAL A 24 -10.94 -9.39 7.09
C VAL A 24 -9.80 -9.58 6.09
N ALA A 25 -9.60 -10.80 5.58
CA ALA A 25 -8.59 -11.09 4.59
C ALA A 25 -8.80 -10.30 3.29
N MET A 26 -10.05 -10.21 2.82
CA MET A 26 -10.40 -9.45 1.63
C MET A 26 -10.09 -7.95 1.81
N VAL A 27 -10.49 -7.38 2.94
CA VAL A 27 -10.19 -5.99 3.28
C VAL A 27 -8.68 -5.76 3.30
N TYR A 28 -7.92 -6.62 3.97
CA TYR A 28 -6.46 -6.52 4.04
C TYR A 28 -5.78 -6.56 2.67
N VAL A 29 -6.21 -7.45 1.77
CA VAL A 29 -5.66 -7.53 0.40
C VAL A 29 -5.89 -6.23 -0.36
N VAL A 30 -7.08 -5.63 -0.27
CA VAL A 30 -7.37 -4.36 -0.94
C VAL A 30 -6.49 -3.25 -0.38
N PHE A 31 -6.41 -3.11 0.95
CA PHE A 31 -5.61 -2.06 1.58
C PHE A 31 -4.11 -2.22 1.30
N SER A 32 -3.59 -3.45 1.32
CA SER A 32 -2.17 -3.71 1.01
C SER A 32 -1.83 -3.37 -0.44
N ALA A 33 -2.73 -3.66 -1.39
CA ALA A 33 -2.54 -3.28 -2.78
C ALA A 33 -2.51 -1.75 -2.96
N VAL A 34 -3.45 -1.03 -2.35
CA VAL A 34 -3.49 0.45 -2.38
C VAL A 34 -2.22 1.04 -1.75
N ALA A 35 -1.80 0.54 -0.58
CA ALA A 35 -0.59 1.00 0.09
C ALA A 35 0.66 0.82 -0.79
N SER A 36 0.77 -0.31 -1.50
CA SER A 36 1.87 -0.58 -2.42
C SER A 36 1.91 0.41 -3.59
N ILE A 37 0.73 0.71 -4.17
CA ILE A 37 0.60 1.68 -5.25
C ILE A 37 1.01 3.08 -4.77
N VAL A 38 0.51 3.52 -3.62
CA VAL A 38 0.83 4.83 -3.04
C VAL A 38 2.33 4.96 -2.76
N LYS A 39 2.95 3.92 -2.15
CA LYS A 39 4.39 3.90 -1.87
C LYS A 39 5.21 4.02 -3.15
N SER A 40 4.80 3.34 -4.22
CA SER A 40 5.49 3.38 -5.51
C SER A 40 5.35 4.75 -6.18
N SER A 41 4.14 5.34 -6.17
CA SER A 41 3.88 6.67 -6.70
C SER A 41 4.67 7.75 -5.97
N ASN A 42 4.69 7.72 -4.63
CA ASN A 42 5.41 8.70 -3.84
C ASN A 42 6.92 8.61 -4.06
N ARG A 43 7.49 7.41 -4.18
CA ARG A 43 8.91 7.23 -4.51
C ARG A 43 9.28 7.85 -5.86
N GLU A 44 8.43 7.71 -6.86
CA GLU A 44 8.65 8.31 -8.17
C GLU A 44 8.52 9.84 -8.14
N LYS A 45 7.51 10.37 -7.43
CA LYS A 45 7.36 11.82 -7.22
C LYS A 45 8.59 12.41 -6.54
N THR A 46 9.03 11.82 -5.43
CA THR A 46 10.24 12.27 -4.71
C THR A 46 11.49 12.23 -5.59
N ARG A 47 11.66 11.21 -6.46
CA ARG A 47 12.78 11.20 -7.42
C ARG A 47 12.74 12.37 -8.40
N ARG A 48 11.55 12.70 -8.91
CA ARG A 48 11.36 13.83 -9.84
C ARG A 48 11.59 15.17 -9.15
N GLU A 49 11.11 15.31 -7.92
CA GLU A 49 11.33 16.50 -7.11
C GLU A 49 12.82 16.69 -6.80
N ILE A 50 13.55 15.64 -6.41
CA ILE A 50 15.00 15.70 -6.22
C ILE A 50 15.70 16.16 -7.49
N ALA A 51 15.31 15.63 -8.66
CA ALA A 51 15.89 16.06 -9.93
C ALA A 51 15.60 17.54 -10.25
N ALA A 52 14.38 18.01 -9.97
CA ALA A 52 14.00 19.42 -10.13
C ALA A 52 14.82 20.33 -9.20
N TYR A 53 14.96 19.98 -7.92
CA TYR A 53 15.75 20.76 -6.98
C TYR A 53 17.24 20.79 -7.31
N ILE A 54 17.78 19.73 -7.93
CA ILE A 54 19.15 19.73 -8.46
C ILE A 54 19.26 20.66 -9.67
N ALA A 55 18.29 20.61 -10.59
CA ALA A 55 18.26 21.47 -11.77
C ALA A 55 18.11 22.96 -11.41
N GLU A 56 17.35 23.27 -10.37
CA GLU A 56 17.18 24.61 -9.81
C GLU A 56 18.38 25.06 -8.95
N GLY A 57 19.29 24.14 -8.61
CA GLY A 57 20.47 24.42 -7.78
C GLY A 57 20.19 24.55 -6.27
N ALA A 58 18.95 24.29 -5.83
CA ALA A 58 18.57 24.30 -4.42
C ALA A 58 19.05 23.05 -3.65
N LEU A 59 19.49 22.00 -4.36
CA LEU A 59 20.01 20.76 -3.81
C LEU A 59 21.26 20.32 -4.59
N THR A 60 22.35 19.97 -3.89
CA THR A 60 23.54 19.44 -4.60
C THR A 60 23.35 17.98 -5.00
N PRO A 61 23.97 17.51 -6.10
CA PRO A 61 23.86 16.11 -6.54
C PRO A 61 24.23 15.09 -5.46
N GLU A 62 25.25 15.38 -4.64
CA GLU A 62 25.72 14.51 -3.56
C GLU A 62 24.68 14.42 -2.42
N HIS A 63 23.94 15.50 -2.16
CA HIS A 63 22.83 15.45 -1.21
C HIS A 63 21.64 14.69 -1.79
N GLY A 64 21.34 14.86 -3.08
CA GLY A 64 20.32 14.07 -3.78
C GLY A 64 20.61 12.57 -3.75
N GLU A 65 21.85 12.16 -4.00
CA GLU A 65 22.28 10.76 -3.90
C GLU A 65 22.03 10.18 -2.50
N ARG A 66 22.38 10.94 -1.46
CA ARG A 66 22.17 10.55 -0.05
C ARG A 66 20.69 10.41 0.29
N LEU A 67 19.84 11.33 -0.15
CA LEU A 67 18.38 11.24 0.03
C LEU A 67 17.79 10.02 -0.66
N MET A 68 18.23 9.70 -1.88
CA MET A 68 17.79 8.50 -2.61
C MET A 68 18.23 7.19 -1.94
N LYS A 69 19.36 7.20 -1.20
CA LYS A 69 19.84 6.04 -0.43
C LYS A 69 19.17 5.90 0.94
N ALA A 70 18.83 7.00 1.60
CA ALA A 70 18.22 6.99 2.94
C ALA A 70 16.91 6.18 3.00
N GLY A 71 16.10 6.22 1.94
CA GLY A 71 14.85 5.43 1.85
C GLY A 71 15.04 3.91 1.72
N LYS A 72 16.27 3.42 1.57
CA LYS A 72 16.59 1.98 1.47
C LYS A 72 17.03 1.36 2.80
N SER A 73 17.54 2.13 3.75
CA SER A 73 18.22 1.59 4.94
C SER A 73 17.35 1.44 6.21
N THR A 74 16.09 1.88 6.18
CA THR A 74 15.25 1.95 7.40
C THR A 74 14.15 0.87 7.47
N HIS A 75 14.08 -0.06 6.52
CA HIS A 75 13.02 -1.10 6.49
C HIS A 75 13.57 -2.52 6.23
N ASP A 76 14.84 -2.78 6.54
CA ASP A 76 15.46 -4.12 6.43
C ASP A 76 16.26 -4.48 7.71
N ALA A 77 15.93 -3.87 8.85
CA ALA A 77 16.50 -4.18 10.16
C ALA A 77 15.42 -4.68 11.13
#